data_AF-C5B0W8-F1
#
_entry.id   AF-C5B0W8-F1
#
_cell.length_a   1.000
_cell.length_b   1.000
_cell.length_c   1.000
_cell.angle_alpha   90.00
_cell.angle_beta   90.00
_cell.angle_gamma   90.00
#
_symmetry.space_group_name_H-M   'P 1'
#
loop_
_entity.id
_entity.type
_entity.pdbx_description
1 polymer ?
#
loop_
_entity_poly.entity_id
_entity_poly.type
_entity_poly.pdbx_seq_one_letter_code
_entity_poly.pdbx_strand_id
1 'polypeptide(L)'
;MVILGPPGSGKSTLAQQLGARHGLPAFHLDRAYWRPGWIEAEPAAFRAEVERIAALPAWVIDGNYTDTIAPRFARADTVIYLDMPAWRCTARVLRRTLSSLG
;
A
#
# COMPACT_ATOMS: atom_id res chain seq x y z
N MET A 1 4.24 0.33 -10.88
CA MET A 1 3.68 1.56 -10.27
C MET A 1 3.70 1.52 -8.74
N VAL A 2 4.20 2.57 -8.08
CA VAL A 2 4.18 2.74 -6.61
C VAL A 2 3.18 3.82 -6.21
N ILE A 3 2.41 3.59 -5.14
CA ILE A 3 1.47 4.57 -4.58
C ILE A 3 1.77 4.84 -3.11
N LEU A 4 1.98 6.12 -2.78
CA LEU A 4 2.37 6.62 -1.46
C LEU A 4 1.37 7.66 -0.94
N GLY A 5 1.47 7.96 0.36
CA GLY A 5 0.64 8.98 1.02
C GLY A 5 0.10 8.55 2.40
N PRO A 6 -0.51 9.47 3.14
CA PRO A 6 -0.92 9.25 4.53
C PRO A 6 -2.05 8.21 4.65
N PRO A 7 -2.23 7.56 5.82
CA PRO A 7 -3.41 6.74 6.09
C PRO A 7 -4.71 7.49 5.76
N GLY A 8 -5.70 6.82 5.19
CA GLY A 8 -6.97 7.46 4.81
C GLY A 8 -6.97 8.30 3.51
N SER A 9 -5.83 8.43 2.82
CA SER A 9 -5.77 9.19 1.57
C SER A 9 -6.43 8.51 0.37
N GLY A 10 -6.65 7.18 0.44
CA GLY A 10 -7.30 6.40 -0.62
C GLY A 10 -6.34 5.59 -1.50
N LYS A 11 -5.08 5.42 -1.09
CA LYS A 11 -4.04 4.68 -1.85
C LYS A 11 -4.46 3.29 -2.28
N SER A 12 -5.01 2.51 -1.35
CA SER A 12 -5.39 1.12 -1.61
C SER A 12 -6.53 1.04 -2.62
N THR A 13 -7.48 1.97 -2.54
CA THR A 13 -8.56 2.10 -3.54
C THR A 13 -7.99 2.46 -4.92
N LEU A 14 -7.08 3.43 -4.99
CA LEU A 14 -6.43 3.80 -6.25
C LEU A 14 -5.60 2.64 -6.82
N ALA A 15 -4.86 1.92 -5.97
CA ALA A 15 -4.07 0.77 -6.36
C ALA A 15 -4.93 -0.33 -6.98
N GLN A 16 -6.08 -0.63 -6.37
CA GLN A 16 -7.04 -1.58 -6.93
C GLN A 16 -7.62 -1.12 -8.27
N GLN A 17 -7.99 0.16 -8.37
CA GLN A 17 -8.54 0.72 -9.61
C GLN A 17 -7.52 0.70 -10.75
N LEU A 18 -6.26 1.07 -10.48
CA LEU A 18 -5.18 1.02 -11.47
C LEU A 18 -4.84 -0.43 -11.84
N GLY A 19 -4.78 -1.32 -10.85
CA GLY A 19 -4.60 -2.75 -11.08
C GLY A 19 -5.67 -3.32 -12.02
N ALA A 20 -6.95 -3.07 -11.72
CA ALA A 20 -8.06 -3.50 -12.56
C ALA A 20 -8.03 -2.88 -13.96
N ARG A 21 -7.75 -1.57 -14.06
CA ARG A 21 -7.73 -0.84 -15.33
C ARG A 21 -6.61 -1.31 -16.27
N HIS A 22 -5.45 -1.67 -15.73
CA HIS A 22 -4.27 -2.05 -16.50
C HIS A 22 -4.03 -3.57 -16.54
N GLY A 23 -4.90 -4.38 -15.91
CA GLY A 23 -4.69 -5.83 -15.81
C GLY A 23 -3.47 -6.21 -14.97
N LEU A 24 -3.12 -5.40 -13.98
CA LEU A 24 -1.94 -5.57 -13.13
C LEU A 24 -2.31 -6.11 -11.75
N PRO A 25 -1.46 -6.95 -11.14
CA PRO A 25 -1.65 -7.36 -9.75
C PRO A 25 -1.43 -6.17 -8.82
N ALA A 26 -2.36 -5.97 -7.88
CA ALA A 26 -2.31 -4.91 -6.88
C ALA A 26 -1.95 -5.50 -5.50
N PHE A 27 -0.91 -4.97 -4.87
CA PHE A 27 -0.40 -5.41 -3.57
C PHE A 27 -0.48 -4.28 -2.54
N HIS A 28 -1.17 -4.56 -1.44
CA HIS A 28 -1.26 -3.68 -0.28
C HIS A 28 -0.22 -4.13 0.75
N LEU A 29 0.81 -3.32 1.02
CA LEU A 29 1.89 -3.72 1.92
C LEU A 29 1.43 -4.00 3.35
N ASP A 30 0.33 -3.37 3.80
CA ASP A 30 -0.26 -3.69 5.11
C ASP A 30 -0.65 -5.17 5.23
N ARG A 31 -1.02 -5.84 4.12
CA ARG A 31 -1.34 -7.28 4.13
C ARG A 31 -0.11 -8.17 4.25
N ALA A 32 1.06 -7.67 3.84
CA ALA A 32 2.34 -8.38 4.00
C ALA A 32 2.98 -8.08 5.36
N TYR A 33 2.72 -6.90 5.92
CA TYR A 33 3.25 -6.47 7.20
C TYR A 33 2.47 -7.03 8.39
N TRP A 34 1.14 -7.05 8.33
CA TRP A 34 0.30 -7.54 9.42
C TRP A 34 -0.09 -9.00 9.22
N ARG A 35 0.39 -9.86 10.11
CA ARG A 35 -0.03 -11.26 10.21
C ARG A 35 -1.37 -11.38 10.95
N PRO A 36 -2.07 -12.52 10.83
CA PRO A 36 -3.28 -12.78 11.60
C PRO A 36 -3.05 -12.51 13.11
N GLY A 37 -4.02 -11.85 13.74
CA GLY A 37 -3.88 -11.41 15.13
C GLY A 37 -3.17 -10.06 15.33
N TRP A 38 -3.01 -9.26 14.26
CA TRP A 38 -2.34 -7.95 14.32
C TRP A 38 -0.88 -8.04 14.79
N ILE A 39 -0.22 -9.13 14.39
CA ILE A 39 1.18 -9.38 14.73
C ILE A 39 2.04 -8.82 13.61
N GLU A 40 3.01 -7.97 13.96
CA GLU A 40 3.98 -7.44 13.02
C GLU A 40 4.81 -8.57 12.40
N ALA A 41 5.00 -8.50 11.08
CA ALA A 41 5.91 -9.38 10.39
C ALA A 41 7.35 -9.12 10.84
N GLU A 42 8.12 -10.19 10.96
CA GLU A 42 9.55 -10.08 11.20
C GLU A 42 10.20 -9.24 10.07
N PRO A 43 11.05 -8.24 10.39
CA PRO A 43 11.53 -7.26 9.41
C PRO A 43 12.21 -7.88 8.18
N ALA A 44 13.01 -8.93 8.35
CA ALA A 44 13.66 -9.61 7.23
C ALA A 44 12.64 -10.35 6.35
N ALA A 45 11.66 -11.03 6.94
CA ALA A 45 10.57 -11.67 6.22
C ALA A 45 9.71 -10.66 5.42
N PHE A 46 9.40 -9.50 6.02
CA PHE A 46 8.68 -8.44 5.32
C PHE A 46 9.50 -7.88 4.15
N ARG A 47 10.79 -7.61 4.36
CA ARG A 47 11.69 -7.14 3.30
C ARG A 47 11.77 -8.14 2.14
N ALA A 48 11.96 -9.42 2.45
CA ALA A 48 12.03 -10.48 1.46
C ALA A 48 10.74 -10.58 0.63
N GLU A 49 9.57 -10.43 1.28
CA GLU A 49 8.29 -10.43 0.56
C GLU A 49 8.14 -9.20 -0.35
N VAL A 50 8.54 -8.01 0.12
CA VAL A 50 8.52 -6.80 -0.73
C VAL A 50 9.45 -6.94 -1.93
N GLU A 51 10.65 -7.50 -1.74
CA GLU A 51 11.60 -7.76 -2.83
C GLU A 51 11.03 -8.77 -3.83
N ARG A 52 10.42 -9.85 -3.35
CA ARG A 52 9.75 -10.86 -4.18
C ARG A 52 8.63 -10.24 -5.02
N ILE A 53 7.79 -9.40 -4.43
CA ILE A 53 6.72 -8.70 -5.15
C ILE A 53 7.31 -7.71 -6.16
N ALA A 54 8.31 -6.91 -5.76
CA ALA A 54 8.94 -5.92 -6.63
C ALA A 54 9.62 -6.58 -7.84
N ALA A 55 10.12 -7.81 -7.69
CA ALA A 55 10.73 -8.60 -8.76
C ALA A 55 9.75 -9.08 -9.83
N LEU A 56 8.43 -9.01 -9.61
CA LEU A 56 7.43 -9.38 -10.62
C LEU A 56 7.57 -8.52 -11.89
N PRO A 57 7.12 -9.01 -13.06
CA PRO A 57 7.24 -8.27 -14.32
C PRO A 57 6.47 -6.94 -14.32
N ALA A 58 5.30 -6.91 -13.68
CA ALA A 58 4.48 -5.71 -13.56
C ALA A 58 3.60 -5.79 -12.31
N TRP A 59 3.37 -4.64 -11.67
CA TRP A 59 2.65 -4.56 -10.39
C TRP A 59 2.20 -3.14 -10.07
N VAL A 60 1.20 -3.05 -9.19
CA VAL A 60 0.83 -1.83 -8.46
C VAL A 60 1.02 -2.11 -6.97
N ILE A 61 1.93 -1.40 -6.30
CA ILE A 61 2.17 -1.55 -4.86
C ILE A 61 1.79 -0.26 -4.15
N ASP A 62 0.91 -0.33 -3.14
CA ASP A 62 0.69 0.77 -2.21
C ASP A 62 1.17 0.45 -0.79
N GLY A 63 1.68 1.48 -0.11
CA GLY A 63 2.12 1.37 1.28
C GLY A 63 3.23 2.37 1.60
N ASN A 64 3.20 2.91 2.82
CA ASN A 64 4.07 4.00 3.25
C ASN A 64 5.34 3.53 4.00
N TYR A 65 5.76 2.28 3.78
CA TYR A 65 6.93 1.67 4.42
C TYR A 65 8.23 2.16 3.75
N THR A 66 8.89 3.13 4.35
CA THR A 66 10.11 3.75 3.82
C THR A 66 11.29 2.77 3.77
N ASP A 67 11.36 1.85 4.72
CA ASP A 67 12.48 0.90 4.85
C ASP A 67 12.55 -0.12 3.70
N THR A 68 11.46 -0.28 2.96
CA THR A 68 11.36 -1.16 1.79
C THR A 68 11.05 -0.37 0.51
N ILE A 69 11.35 0.94 0.49
CA ILE A 69 11.07 1.81 -0.66
C ILE A 69 12.05 1.58 -1.81
N ALA A 70 13.32 1.34 -1.51
CA ALA A 70 14.40 1.19 -2.49
C ALA A 70 14.12 0.12 -3.56
N PRO A 71 13.80 -1.15 -3.23
CA PRO A 71 13.53 -2.18 -4.24
C PRO A 71 12.29 -1.87 -5.09
N ARG A 72 11.30 -1.16 -4.53
CA ARG A 72 10.10 -0.74 -5.25
C ARG A 72 10.43 0.36 -6.25
N PHE A 73 11.15 1.39 -5.83
CA PHE A 73 11.50 2.54 -6.67
C PHE A 73 12.44 2.15 -7.81
N ALA A 74 13.38 1.23 -7.55
CA ALA A 74 14.30 0.74 -8.58
C ALA A 74 13.61 0.07 -9.77
N ARG A 75 12.37 -0.43 -9.60
CA ARG A 75 11.61 -1.16 -10.62
C ARG A 75 10.29 -0.48 -10.98
N ALA A 76 9.98 0.67 -10.37
CA ALA A 76 8.77 1.41 -10.66
C ALA A 76 8.96 2.26 -11.91
N ASP A 77 8.06 2.07 -12.87
CA ASP A 77 7.87 2.94 -14.02
C ASP A 77 7.23 4.30 -13.62
N THR A 78 6.33 4.26 -12.62
CA THR A 78 5.51 5.40 -12.20
C THR A 78 5.41 5.43 -10.68
N VAL A 79 5.58 6.62 -10.09
CA VAL A 79 5.35 6.89 -8.66
C VAL A 79 4.21 7.89 -8.50
N ILE A 80 3.23 7.55 -7.69
CA ILE A 80 2.06 8.38 -7.39
C ILE A 80 2.06 8.70 -5.91
N TYR A 81 2.03 9.99 -5.55
CA TYR A 81 1.88 10.43 -4.17
C TYR A 81 0.51 11.08 -3.99
N LEU A 82 -0.28 10.58 -3.04
CA LEU A 82 -1.57 11.17 -2.69
C LEU A 82 -1.40 12.24 -1.61
N ASP A 83 -1.28 13.49 -2.04
CA ASP A 83 -1.24 14.66 -1.15
C ASP A 83 -2.66 15.12 -0.79
N MET A 84 -3.22 14.51 0.26
CA MET A 84 -4.57 14.79 0.72
C MET A 84 -4.53 15.56 2.05
N PRO A 85 -5.37 16.58 2.24
CA PRO A 85 -5.46 17.30 3.50
C PRO A 85 -5.74 16.36 4.68
N ALA A 86 -5.00 16.54 5.78
CA ALA A 86 -5.09 15.68 6.96
C ALA A 86 -6.53 15.51 7.47
N TRP A 87 -7.32 16.59 7.50
CA TRP A 87 -8.72 16.54 7.94
C TRP A 87 -9.59 15.60 7.09
N ARG A 88 -9.35 15.51 5.77
CA ARG A 88 -10.07 14.58 4.88
C ARG A 88 -9.67 13.14 5.16
N CYS A 89 -8.38 12.90 5.34
CA CYS A 89 -7.83 11.59 5.68
C CYS A 89 -8.42 11.09 7.01
N THR A 90 -8.40 11.94 8.05
CA THR A 90 -8.96 11.62 9.36
C THR A 90 -10.46 11.38 9.30
N ALA A 91 -11.23 12.23 8.62
CA ALA A 91 -12.68 12.05 8.49
C ALA A 91 -13.04 10.73 7.79
N ARG A 92 -12.28 10.32 6.76
CA ARG A 92 -12.46 9.03 6.08
C ARG A 92 -12.14 7.84 6.99
N VAL A 93 -11.05 7.92 7.76
CA VAL A 93 -10.69 6.86 8.71
C VAL A 93 -11.77 6.72 9.78
N LEU A 94 -12.19 7.83 10.39
CA LEU A 94 -13.26 7.83 11.41
C LEU A 94 -14.57 7.24 10.87
N ARG A 95 -15.01 7.67 9.68
CA ARG A 95 -16.21 7.13 9.04
C ARG A 95 -16.11 5.61 8.84
N ARG A 96 -14.96 5.12 8.38
CA ARG A 96 -14.73 3.68 8.17
C ARG A 96 -14.78 2.90 9.47
N THR A 97 -14.14 3.42 10.53
CA THR A 97 -14.13 2.78 11.85
C THR A 97 -15.54 2.73 12.44
N LEU A 98 -16.32 3.81 12.32
CA LEU A 98 -17.72 3.83 12.77
C LEU A 98 -18.59 2.84 12.00
N SER A 99 -18.40 2.70 10.69
CA SER A 99 -19.14 1.71 9.89
C SER A 99 -18.73 0.25 10.15
N SER A 100 -17.56 0.00 10.76
CA SER A 100 -17.11 -1.36 11.13
C SER A 100 -17.51 -1.77 12.56
N LEU A 101 -18.10 -0.85 13.34
CA LEU A 101 -18.54 -1.07 14.71
C LEU A 101 -20.06 -1.34 14.81
N GLY A 102 -20.73 -1.52 13.66
CA GLY A 102 -22.16 -1.83 13.56
C GLY A 102 -22.42 -3.11 12.79
#